data_AF-A0A3D0XV00-F1
#
_entry.id   AF-A0A3D0XV00-F1
#
_cell.length_a   1.000
_cell.length_b   1.000
_cell.length_c   1.000
_cell.angle_alpha   90.00
_cell.angle_beta   90.00
_cell.angle_gamma   90.00
#
_symmetry.space_group_name_H-M   'P 1'
#
loop_
_entity.id
_entity.type
_entity.pdbx_description
1 polymer ?
#
loop_
_entity_poly.entity_id
_entity_poly.type
_entity_poly.pdbx_seq_one_letter_code
_entity_poly.pdbx_strand_id
1 'polypeptide(L)' 'NACLTVKTYSTTQAKTFLTVDGDSAVELENGQQVTVRRSPYAVQLIKLKQNHFYKIVNQKLTES' A
#
# COMPACT_ATOMS: atom_id res chain seq x y z
N ASN A 1 11.94 -14.47 -1.64
CA ASN A 1 11.23 -13.61 -0.66
C ASN A 1 11.52 -12.15 -0.97
N ALA A 2 10.57 -11.43 -1.58
CA ALA A 2 10.72 -10.01 -1.81
C ALA A 2 10.50 -9.24 -0.50
N CYS A 3 11.36 -8.27 -0.23
CA CYS A 3 11.33 -7.41 0.94
C CYS A 3 11.73 -6.00 0.50
N LEU A 4 10.94 -5.01 0.86
CA LEU A 4 11.26 -3.61 0.66
C LEU A 4 11.56 -2.98 2.02
N THR A 5 12.66 -2.25 2.09
CA THR A 5 13.08 -1.54 3.29
C THR A 5 13.23 -0.07 2.93
N VAL A 6 12.57 0.79 3.68
CA VAL A 6 12.63 2.25 3.52
C VAL A 6 13.09 2.86 4.84
N LYS A 7 13.94 3.87 4.77
CA LYS A 7 14.39 4.64 5.93
C LYS A 7 14.01 6.10 5.72
N THR A 8 13.40 6.72 6.72
CA THR A 8 13.05 8.13 6.66
C THR A 8 14.31 8.97 6.74
N TYR A 9 14.33 10.04 5.96
CA TYR A 9 15.36 11.06 6.04
C TYR A 9 14.71 12.42 5.78
N SER A 10 14.75 13.30 6.77
CA SER A 10 14.25 14.66 6.67
C SER A 10 15.34 15.64 7.12
N THR A 11 15.73 16.54 6.22
CA THR A 11 16.66 17.65 6.51
C THR A 11 15.93 18.90 6.98
N THR A 12 14.61 18.91 6.86
CA THR A 12 13.72 19.97 7.35
C THR A 12 12.94 19.44 8.56
N GLN A 13 12.29 20.31 9.33
CA GLN A 13 11.37 19.87 10.41
C GLN A 13 10.04 19.29 9.85
N ALA A 14 10.02 18.86 8.58
CA ALA A 14 8.85 18.25 7.97
C ALA A 14 8.62 16.84 8.54
N LYS A 15 7.36 16.56 8.87
CA LYS A 15 6.91 15.29 9.43
C LYS A 15 6.71 14.25 8.33
N THR A 16 7.07 13.00 8.60
CA THR A 16 6.82 11.86 7.72
C THR A 16 5.71 11.01 8.33
N PHE A 17 4.78 10.52 7.50
CA PHE A 17 3.69 9.66 7.95
C PHE A 17 3.63 8.38 7.10
N LEU A 18 3.34 7.27 7.77
CA LEU A 18 3.01 5.97 7.17
C LEU A 18 1.51 5.75 7.25
N THR A 19 0.90 5.36 6.13
CA THR A 19 -0.48 4.87 6.08
C THR A 19 -0.50 3.47 5.47
N VAL A 20 -1.52 2.69 5.81
CA VAL A 20 -1.81 1.38 5.19
C VAL A 20 -3.14 1.52 4.47
N ASP A 21 -3.16 1.23 3.17
CA ASP A 21 -4.35 1.35 2.30
C ASP A 21 -5.06 2.73 2.36
N GLY A 22 -4.33 3.79 2.73
CA GLY A 22 -4.85 5.15 2.84
C GLY A 22 -5.65 5.45 4.11
N ASP A 23 -5.67 4.53 5.07
CA ASP A 23 -6.31 4.71 6.39
C ASP A 23 -5.34 5.38 7.40
N SER A 24 -5.66 5.30 8.69
CA SER A 24 -4.94 5.79 9.87
C SER A 24 -3.44 6.06 9.65
N ALA A 25 -3.04 7.31 9.91
CA ALA A 25 -1.67 7.76 9.80
C ALA A 25 -0.86 7.48 11.08
N VAL A 26 0.33 6.93 10.90
CA VAL A 26 1.35 6.77 11.94
C VAL A 26 2.50 7.72 11.62
N GLU A 27 2.79 8.66 12.53
CA GLU A 27 3.95 9.55 12.38
C GLU A 27 5.25 8.73 12.52
N LEU A 28 6.20 8.94 11.60
CA LEU A 28 7.52 8.33 11.63
C LEU A 28 8.57 9.34 12.04
N GLU A 29 9.47 8.94 12.91
CA GLU A 29 10.64 9.72 13.31
C GLU A 29 11.70 9.74 12.21
N ASN A 30 12.59 10.73 12.24
CA ASN A 30 13.72 10.80 11.30
C ASN A 30 14.70 9.64 11.54
N GLY A 31 15.12 8.97 10.47
CA GLY A 31 15.98 7.78 10.54
C GLY A 31 15.25 6.49 10.92
N GLN A 32 13.93 6.52 11.17
CA GLN A 32 13.13 5.33 11.40
C GLN A 32 13.05 4.47 10.14
N GLN A 33 13.03 3.15 10.33
CA GLN A 33 13.01 2.18 9.24
C GLN A 33 11.67 1.44 9.20
N VAL A 34 11.12 1.31 8.00
CA VAL A 34 9.91 0.53 7.71
C VAL A 34 10.29 -0.62 6.79
N THR A 35 9.87 -1.83 7.16
CA THR A 35 10.11 -3.04 6.38
C THR A 35 8.77 -3.61 5.91
N VAL A 36 8.60 -3.72 4.61
CA VAL A 36 7.40 -4.27 3.97
C VAL A 36 7.74 -5.62 3.37
N ARG A 37 6.98 -6.64 3.76
CA ARG A 37 7.11 -8.01 3.29
C ARG A 37 5.74 -8.63 3.05
N ARG A 38 5.72 -9.72 2.30
CA ARG A 38 4.50 -10.52 2.14
C ARG A 38 4.02 -11.02 3.52
N SER A 39 2.77 -10.71 3.85
CA SER A 39 2.10 -11.23 5.05
C SER A 39 1.92 -12.76 4.94
N PRO A 40 2.07 -13.51 6.05
CA PRO A 40 1.68 -14.93 6.08
C PRO A 40 0.16 -15.11 6.00
N TYR A 41 -0.62 -14.05 6.27
CA TYR A 41 -2.07 -14.04 6.19
C TYR A 41 -2.52 -13.42 4.87
N ALA A 42 -3.34 -14.16 4.12
CA ALA A 42 -3.94 -13.69 2.89
C ALA A 42 -5.42 -13.35 3.12
N VAL A 43 -5.86 -12.19 2.65
CA VAL A 43 -7.28 -11.84 2.63
C VAL A 43 -8.02 -12.78 1.66
N GLN A 44 -9.18 -13.27 2.08
CA GLN A 44 -10.07 -14.05 1.22
C GLN A 44 -11.16 -13.14 0.65
N LEU A 45 -11.21 -13.04 -0.67
CA LEU A 45 -12.21 -12.25 -1.37
C LEU A 45 -13.23 -13.17 -2.05
N ILE A 46 -14.50 -13.01 -1.71
CA ILE A 46 -15.59 -13.74 -2.36
C ILE A 46 -15.92 -13.08 -3.69
N LYS A 47 -15.80 -13.84 -4.79
CA LYS A 47 -16.11 -13.36 -6.13
C LYS A 47 -17.57 -13.65 -6.48
N LEU A 48 -18.44 -12.65 -6.38
CA LEU A 48 -19.89 -12.79 -6.66
C LEU A 48 -20.23 -12.89 -8.15
N LYS A 49 -19.42 -12.30 -9.04
CA LYS A 49 -19.61 -12.34 -10.51
C LYS A 49 -18.33 -12.78 -11.20
N GLN A 50 -18.42 -13.66 -12.21
CA GLN A 50 -17.27 -14.10 -13.01
C GLN A 50 -16.83 -13.05 -14.05
N ASN A 51 -16.65 -11.80 -13.64
CA ASN A 51 -16.02 -10.81 -14.52
C ASN A 51 -14.52 -11.10 -14.63
N HIS A 52 -13.98 -11.15 -15.85
CA HIS A 52 -12.55 -11.25 -16.08
C HIS A 52 -11.85 -9.95 -15.67
N PHE A 53 -10.63 -10.07 -15.15
CA PHE A 53 -9.82 -8.95 -14.68
C PHE A 53 -9.76 -7.80 -15.70
N TYR A 54 -9.45 -8.11 -16.97
CA TYR A 54 -9.33 -7.12 -18.04
C TYR A 54 -10.65 -6.38 -18.33
N LYS A 55 -11.80 -7.05 -18.18
CA LYS A 55 -13.10 -6.40 -18.33
C LYS A 55 -13.31 -5.33 -17.25
N ILE A 56 -12.94 -5.65 -16.01
CA ILE A 56 -13.02 -4.70 -14.89
C ILE A 56 -12.05 -3.53 -15.09
N VAL A 57 -10.82 -3.82 -15.51
CA VAL A 57 -9.79 -2.80 -15.77
C VAL A 57 -10.25 -1.84 -16.87
N ASN A 58 -10.67 -2.36 -18.03
CA ASN A 58 -11.15 -1.53 -19.13
C ASN A 58 -12.36 -0.70 -18.71
N GLN A 59 -13.33 -1.28 -18.00
CA GLN A 59 -14.47 -0.50 -17.49
C GLN A 59 -14.03 0.66 -16.59
N LYS A 60 -13.11 0.42 -15.65
CA LYS A 60 -12.65 1.46 -14.72
C LYS A 60 -11.78 2.55 -15.37
N LEU A 61 -11.07 2.22 -16.44
CA LEU A 61 -10.12 3.13 -17.09
C LEU A 61 -10.66 3.80 -18.36
N THR A 62 -11.76 3.30 -18.93
CA THR A 62 -12.40 3.86 -20.14
C THR A 62 -13.55 4.80 -19.83
N GLU A 63 -14.08 4.83 -18.59
CA GLU A 63 -15.01 5.87 -18.11
C GLU A 63 -14.27 7.18 -17.74
N SER A 64 -13.29 7.58 -18.55
CA SER A 64 -12.56 8.87 -18.46
C SER A 64 -12.89 9.78 -19.64
#